data_AF-A0A6L7YDG3-F1
#
_entry.id   AF-A0A6L7YDG3-F1
#
_cell.length_a   1.000
_cell.length_b   1.000
_cell.length_c   1.000
_cell.angle_alpha   90.00
_cell.angle_beta   90.00
_cell.angle_gamma   90.00
#
_symmetry.space_group_name_H-M   'P 1'
#
loop_
_entity.id
_entity.type
_entity.pdbx_description
1 polymer ?
#
loop_
_entity_poly.entity_id
_entity_poly.type
_entity_poly.pdbx_seq_one_letter_code
_entity_poly.pdbx_strand_id
1 'polypeptide(L)'
;MSEEQRYRPDDECPLFSERLEELLVAVTRGESPNAGRFCGYCYHPLGEWTRVCPHCGMGTDQRAPVDSVPEEIIEMLRAQRQTESRIVNAFAYAGLIIAVLAGLALVLGIPFLRANLIWATVVYAVVLLIGGRGLAGWLGGYYGDRIGYERARRALRERWAAWLVERDAA
;
A
#
# COMPACT_ATOMS: atom_id res chain seq x y z
N MET A 1 -9.03 21.47 2.12
CA MET A 1 -8.40 20.36 2.86
C MET A 1 -9.48 19.35 3.18
N SER A 2 -9.47 18.22 2.50
CA SER A 2 -10.25 17.04 2.87
C SER A 2 -9.35 15.85 2.55
N GLU A 3 -9.25 14.95 3.52
CA GLU A 3 -8.39 13.78 3.52
C GLU A 3 -8.40 13.10 2.14
N GLU A 4 -7.21 12.94 1.57
CA GLU A 4 -6.93 11.96 0.53
C GLU A 4 -7.65 10.68 0.90
N GLN A 5 -8.72 10.36 0.17
CA GLN A 5 -9.34 9.04 0.17
C GLN A 5 -8.25 8.07 -0.29
N ARG A 6 -7.46 7.59 0.68
CA ARG A 6 -6.63 6.39 0.55
C ARG A 6 -7.56 5.35 -0.07
N TYR A 7 -7.21 4.89 -1.27
CA TYR A 7 -7.98 3.87 -1.99
C TYR A 7 -8.32 2.74 -1.01
N ARG A 8 -9.61 2.62 -0.69
CA ARG A 8 -10.17 1.53 0.08
C ARG A 8 -10.66 0.53 -0.97
N PRO A 9 -10.00 -0.62 -1.14
CA PRO A 9 -10.55 -1.65 -2.01
C PRO A 9 -11.95 -1.99 -1.47
N ASP A 10 -12.99 -1.83 -2.29
CA ASP A 10 -14.36 -2.31 -2.04
C ASP A 10 -14.43 -3.84 -2.15
N ASP A 11 -13.41 -4.48 -1.60
CA ASP A 11 -13.38 -5.90 -1.41
C ASP A 11 -13.96 -6.09 -0.01
N GLU A 12 -15.16 -6.66 0.12
CA GLU A 12 -15.77 -7.13 1.38
C GLU A 12 -14.91 -8.20 2.11
N CYS A 13 -13.62 -8.28 1.79
CA CYS A 13 -12.62 -9.22 2.22
C CYS A 13 -11.61 -8.47 3.10
N PRO A 14 -11.84 -8.38 4.42
CA PRO A 14 -10.90 -7.77 5.32
C PRO A 14 -9.93 -8.86 5.75
N LEU A 15 -8.98 -9.25 4.87
CA LEU A 15 -7.96 -10.25 5.22
C LEU A 15 -7.15 -9.80 6.46
N PHE A 16 -6.85 -8.51 6.52
CA PHE A 16 -6.25 -7.86 7.68
C PHE A 16 -7.06 -6.63 8.04
N SER A 17 -7.37 -6.49 9.33
CA SER A 17 -7.94 -5.25 9.84
C SER A 17 -6.89 -4.15 9.83
N GLU A 18 -7.30 -2.91 9.61
CA GLU A 18 -6.42 -1.73 9.74
C GLU A 18 -5.62 -1.73 11.04
N ARG A 19 -6.27 -2.08 12.16
CA ARG A 19 -5.62 -2.19 13.48
C ARG A 19 -4.54 -3.26 13.58
N LEU A 20 -4.72 -4.39 12.88
CA LEU A 20 -3.71 -5.45 12.79
C LEU A 20 -2.52 -4.96 11.96
N GLU A 21 -2.79 -4.29 10.85
CA GLU A 21 -1.71 -3.75 10.02
C GLU A 21 -0.87 -2.71 10.77
N GLU A 22 -1.51 -1.78 11.48
CA GLU A 22 -0.82 -0.78 12.30
C GLU A 22 0.08 -1.42 13.35
N LEU A 23 -0.43 -2.44 14.05
CA LEU A 23 0.36 -3.18 15.03
C LEU A 23 1.54 -3.89 14.38
N LEU A 24 1.32 -4.62 13.29
CA LEU A 24 2.39 -5.36 12.60
C LEU A 24 3.44 -4.41 12.02
N VAL A 25 3.06 -3.20 11.63
CA VAL A 25 4.02 -2.16 11.23
C VAL A 25 4.89 -1.74 12.41
N ALA A 26 4.29 -1.46 13.57
CA ALA A 26 5.05 -1.14 14.78
C ALA A 26 5.99 -2.29 15.18
N VAL A 27 5.52 -3.53 15.08
CA VAL A 27 6.32 -4.74 15.33
C VAL A 27 7.50 -4.84 14.38
N THR A 28 7.28 -4.69 13.07
CA THR A 28 8.35 -4.79 12.06
C THR A 28 9.38 -3.67 12.16
N ARG A 29 9.04 -2.55 12.82
CA ARG A 29 9.95 -1.44 13.14
C ARG A 29 10.66 -1.60 14.49
N GLY A 30 10.32 -2.61 15.28
CA GLY A 30 10.82 -2.78 16.65
C GLY A 30 10.21 -1.80 17.66
N GLU A 31 9.12 -1.12 17.31
CA GLU A 31 8.43 -0.14 18.16
C GLU A 31 7.46 -0.82 19.14
N SER A 32 7.04 -2.06 18.85
CA SER A 32 6.10 -2.84 19.67
C SER A 32 6.46 -4.32 19.64
N PRO A 33 6.24 -5.09 20.72
CA PRO A 33 6.40 -6.55 20.68
C PRO A 33 5.26 -7.22 19.91
N ASN A 34 5.53 -8.37 19.27
CA ASN A 34 4.51 -9.27 18.73
C ASN A 34 3.86 -10.10 19.84
N ALA A 35 3.22 -9.42 20.80
CA ALA A 35 2.61 -10.05 21.95
C ALA A 35 1.28 -9.36 22.28
N GLY A 36 0.26 -10.15 22.58
CA GLY A 36 -1.07 -9.65 22.91
C GLY A 36 -2.15 -10.68 22.63
N ARG A 37 -3.42 -10.34 22.86
CA ARG A 37 -4.52 -11.26 22.59
C ARG A 37 -5.03 -11.04 21.16
N PHE A 38 -4.94 -12.05 20.31
CA PHE A 38 -5.38 -11.98 18.91
C PHE A 38 -6.48 -13.00 18.61
N CYS A 39 -7.33 -12.70 17.65
CA CYS A 39 -8.29 -13.66 17.13
C CYS A 39 -7.55 -14.87 16.55
N GLY A 40 -7.89 -16.08 16.99
CA GLY A 40 -7.25 -17.31 16.49
C GLY A 40 -7.49 -17.61 15.02
N TYR A 41 -8.37 -16.88 14.34
CA TYR A 41 -8.67 -17.05 12.91
C TYR A 41 -8.12 -15.93 12.02
N CYS A 42 -8.48 -14.67 12.29
CA CYS A 42 -8.09 -13.52 11.47
C CYS A 42 -6.98 -12.65 12.08
N TYR A 43 -6.46 -13.04 13.26
CA TYR A 43 -5.42 -12.32 13.99
C TYR A 43 -5.73 -10.88 14.38
N HIS A 44 -6.97 -10.42 14.23
CA HIS A 44 -7.39 -9.12 14.71
C HIS A 44 -7.09 -8.98 16.22
N PRO A 45 -6.47 -7.87 16.67
CA PRO A 45 -6.26 -7.61 18.09
C PRO A 45 -7.57 -7.61 18.86
N LEU A 46 -7.65 -8.37 19.94
CA LEU A 46 -8.83 -8.49 20.79
C LEU A 46 -8.62 -7.73 22.10
N GLY A 47 -9.70 -7.18 22.65
CA GLY A 47 -9.72 -6.74 24.04
C GLY A 47 -9.70 -7.94 24.99
N GLU A 48 -9.35 -7.70 26.25
CA GLU A 48 -9.27 -8.73 27.30
C GLU A 48 -10.56 -9.58 27.40
N TRP A 49 -11.72 -8.92 27.35
CA TRP A 49 -13.03 -9.54 27.55
C TRP A 49 -13.79 -9.83 26.26
N THR A 50 -13.16 -9.62 25.09
CA THR A 50 -13.82 -9.82 23.79
C THR A 50 -14.08 -11.32 23.57
N ARG A 51 -15.36 -11.70 23.43
CA ARG A 51 -15.80 -13.09 23.18
C ARG A 51 -16.07 -13.39 21.70
N VAL A 52 -16.37 -12.36 20.91
CA VAL A 52 -16.61 -12.47 19.47
C VAL A 52 -15.72 -11.45 18.79
N CYS A 53 -14.96 -11.89 17.79
CA CYS A 53 -14.09 -11.01 17.05
C CYS A 53 -14.92 -9.95 16.29
N PRO A 54 -14.67 -8.65 16.49
CA PRO A 54 -15.44 -7.59 15.82
C PRO A 54 -15.16 -7.52 14.31
N HIS A 55 -14.11 -8.19 13.86
CA HIS A 55 -13.62 -8.12 12.49
C HIS A 55 -14.12 -9.28 11.61
N CYS A 56 -13.96 -10.52 12.07
CA CYS A 56 -14.41 -11.71 11.32
C CYS A 56 -15.67 -12.37 11.90
N GLY A 57 -16.19 -11.89 13.03
CA GLY A 57 -17.36 -12.47 13.70
C GLY A 57 -17.11 -13.80 14.41
N MET A 58 -15.88 -14.34 14.40
CA MET A 58 -15.58 -15.64 15.01
C MET A 58 -15.58 -15.56 16.55
N GLY A 59 -16.24 -16.52 17.19
CA GLY A 59 -16.24 -16.69 18.64
C GLY A 59 -14.91 -17.20 19.17
N THR A 60 -14.47 -16.69 20.32
CA THR A 60 -13.23 -17.15 20.99
C THR A 60 -13.36 -18.56 21.58
N ASP A 61 -14.60 -19.03 21.71
CA ASP A 61 -14.98 -20.40 22.06
C ASP A 61 -14.85 -21.37 20.87
N GLN A 62 -15.13 -20.90 19.65
CA GLN A 62 -14.93 -21.69 18.43
C GLN A 62 -13.46 -21.87 18.09
N ARG A 63 -12.67 -20.80 18.26
CA ARG A 63 -11.22 -20.84 18.07
C ARG A 63 -10.55 -20.00 19.14
N ALA A 64 -9.71 -20.65 19.95
CA ALA A 64 -9.02 -20.00 21.05
C ALA A 64 -8.18 -18.81 20.53
N PRO A 65 -8.16 -17.68 21.25
CA PRO A 65 -7.24 -16.59 20.97
C PRO A 65 -5.79 -17.07 20.98
N VAL A 66 -4.94 -16.41 20.21
CA VAL A 66 -3.49 -16.65 20.22
C VAL A 66 -2.76 -15.45 20.83
N ASP A 67 -1.58 -15.70 21.39
CA ASP A 67 -0.80 -14.68 22.11
C ASP A 67 0.19 -13.90 21.21
N SER A 68 0.38 -14.37 19.97
CA SER A 68 1.26 -13.77 18.98
C SER A 68 0.76 -14.07 17.56
N VAL A 69 1.04 -13.16 16.63
CA VAL A 69 0.77 -13.38 15.21
C VAL A 69 1.86 -14.29 14.63
N PRO A 70 1.53 -15.35 13.87
CA PRO A 70 2.54 -16.20 13.22
C PRO A 70 3.43 -15.42 12.26
N GLU A 71 4.71 -15.81 12.16
CA GLU A 71 5.70 -15.11 11.32
C GLU A 71 5.28 -15.11 9.84
N GLU A 72 4.66 -16.19 9.36
CA GLU A 72 4.19 -16.30 7.98
C GLU A 72 3.16 -15.21 7.64
N ILE A 73 2.31 -14.83 8.60
CA ILE A 73 1.32 -13.77 8.42
C ILE A 73 2.01 -12.40 8.35
N ILE A 74 3.03 -12.19 9.18
CA ILE A 74 3.85 -10.97 9.18
C ILE A 74 4.56 -10.82 7.83
N GLU A 75 5.13 -11.91 7.32
CA GLU A 75 5.77 -11.94 6.00
C GLU A 75 4.79 -11.64 4.87
N MET A 76 3.58 -12.21 4.93
CA MET A 76 2.52 -11.96 3.94
C MET A 76 2.16 -10.47 3.89
N LEU A 77 1.98 -9.81 5.04
CA LEU A 77 1.72 -8.38 5.11
C LEU A 77 2.90 -7.55 4.58
N ARG A 78 4.13 -7.91 4.97
CA ARG A 78 5.35 -7.23 4.51
C ARG A 78 5.48 -7.30 2.98
N ALA A 79 5.20 -8.46 2.39
CA ALA A 79 5.27 -8.67 0.95
C ALA A 79 4.22 -7.84 0.18
N GLN A 80 2.99 -7.78 0.68
CA GLN A 80 1.94 -6.95 0.10
C GLN A 80 2.33 -5.47 0.13
N ARG A 81 2.76 -4.92 1.28
CA ARG A 81 3.19 -3.53 1.39
C ARG A 81 4.41 -3.19 0.55
N GLN A 82 5.37 -4.11 0.44
CA GLN A 82 6.54 -3.89 -0.41
C GLN A 82 6.13 -3.81 -1.88
N THR A 83 5.14 -4.59 -2.31
CA THR A 83 4.59 -4.54 -3.66
C THR A 83 3.86 -3.22 -3.91
N GLU A 84 3.00 -2.80 -3.00
CA GLU A 84 2.30 -1.51 -3.09
C GLU A 84 3.28 -0.34 -3.15
N SER A 85 4.27 -0.31 -2.25
CA SER A 85 5.28 0.74 -2.22
C SER A 85 6.11 0.79 -3.51
N ARG A 86 6.52 -0.36 -4.05
CA ARG A 86 7.25 -0.42 -5.33
C ARG A 86 6.41 0.13 -6.47
N ILE A 87 5.13 -0.18 -6.52
CA ILE A 87 4.23 0.26 -7.59
C ILE A 87 3.98 1.77 -7.49
N VAL A 88 3.65 2.28 -6.30
CA VAL A 88 3.47 3.72 -6.07
C VAL A 88 4.73 4.50 -6.44
N ASN A 89 5.90 4.02 -5.99
CA ASN A 89 7.18 4.64 -6.34
C ASN A 89 7.46 4.57 -7.84
N ALA A 90 7.16 3.45 -8.51
CA ALA A 90 7.36 3.29 -9.95
C ALA A 90 6.53 4.32 -10.75
N PHE A 91 5.28 4.57 -10.35
CA PHE A 91 4.44 5.58 -10.98
C PHE A 91 4.95 7.01 -10.71
N ALA A 92 5.41 7.30 -9.50
CA ALA A 92 6.04 8.59 -9.19
C ALA A 92 7.28 8.85 -10.07
N TYR A 93 8.16 7.85 -10.21
CA TYR A 93 9.32 7.94 -11.10
C TYR A 93 8.94 8.05 -12.57
N ALA A 94 7.92 7.29 -13.03
CA ALA A 94 7.44 7.38 -14.40
C ALA A 94 6.91 8.79 -14.73
N GLY A 95 6.11 9.39 -13.85
CA GLY A 95 5.63 10.77 -14.01
C GLY A 95 6.77 11.78 -14.09
N LEU A 96 7.79 11.63 -13.24
CA LEU A 96 8.99 12.48 -13.27
C LEU A 96 9.76 12.33 -14.58
N ILE A 97 9.98 11.10 -15.06
CA ILE A 97 10.67 10.84 -16.34
C ILE A 97 9.92 11.51 -17.49
N ILE A 98 8.59 11.36 -17.54
CA ILE A 98 7.77 12.00 -18.58
C ILE A 98 7.90 13.52 -18.51
N ALA A 99 7.83 14.12 -17.32
CA ALA A 99 7.98 15.56 -17.14
C ALA A 99 9.35 16.07 -17.63
N VAL A 100 10.43 15.34 -17.29
CA VAL A 100 11.79 15.64 -17.74
C VAL A 100 11.90 15.59 -19.26
N LEU A 101 11.42 14.52 -19.89
CA LEU A 101 11.48 14.35 -21.34
C LEU A 101 10.62 15.38 -22.07
N ALA A 102 9.41 15.65 -21.59
CA ALA A 102 8.51 16.64 -22.17
C ALA A 102 9.10 18.05 -22.07
N GLY A 103 9.68 18.41 -20.91
CA GLY A 103 10.35 19.70 -20.73
C GLY A 103 11.55 19.86 -21.67
N LEU A 104 12.36 18.82 -21.85
CA LEU A 104 13.48 18.83 -22.79
C LEU A 104 13.00 18.98 -24.24
N ALA A 105 11.99 18.20 -24.65
CA ALA A 105 11.41 18.29 -25.98
C ALA A 105 10.85 19.70 -26.26
N LEU A 106 10.20 20.33 -25.28
CA LEU A 106 9.67 21.69 -25.39
C LEU A 106 10.79 22.73 -25.57
N VAL A 107 11.81 22.68 -24.71
CA VAL A 107 12.94 23.63 -24.76
C VAL A 107 13.71 23.49 -26.07
N LEU A 108 13.97 22.27 -26.52
CA LEU A 108 14.73 22.00 -27.74
C LEU A 108 13.89 22.21 -29.02
N GLY A 109 12.57 22.02 -28.96
CA GLY A 109 11.68 22.20 -30.09
C GLY A 109 11.43 23.66 -30.44
N ILE A 110 11.47 24.57 -29.46
CA ILE A 110 11.16 25.99 -29.66
C ILE A 110 12.45 26.78 -29.92
N PRO A 111 12.64 27.37 -31.12
CA PRO A 111 13.86 28.13 -31.45
C PRO A 111 14.13 29.29 -30.49
N PHE A 112 13.08 29.99 -30.06
CA PHE A 112 13.20 31.10 -29.10
C PHE A 112 13.79 30.66 -27.75
N LEU A 113 13.36 29.52 -27.21
CA LEU A 113 13.85 29.02 -25.92
C LEU A 113 15.31 28.55 -26.04
N ARG A 114 15.67 27.88 -27.13
CA ARG A 114 17.07 27.50 -27.40
C ARG A 114 18.01 28.71 -27.45
N ALA A 115 17.55 29.84 -27.97
CA ALA A 115 18.33 31.06 -28.04
C ALA A 115 18.37 31.86 -26.72
N ASN A 116 17.43 31.62 -25.80
CA ASN A 116 17.28 32.38 -24.56
C ASN A 116 17.31 31.47 -23.34
N LEU A 117 18.52 31.23 -22.82
CA LEU A 117 18.77 30.27 -21.73
C LEU A 117 17.92 30.54 -20.48
N ILE A 118 17.78 31.80 -20.06
CA ILE A 118 17.01 32.18 -18.86
C ILE A 118 15.54 31.77 -19.02
N TRP A 119 14.93 32.06 -20.17
CA TRP A 119 13.54 31.71 -20.45
C TRP A 119 13.35 30.20 -20.58
N ALA A 120 14.32 29.49 -21.18
CA ALA A 120 14.32 28.04 -21.21
C ALA A 120 14.31 27.43 -19.80
N THR A 121 15.14 27.94 -18.88
CA THR A 121 15.18 27.46 -17.49
C THR A 121 13.86 27.72 -16.76
N VAL A 122 13.26 28.90 -16.90
CA VAL A 122 11.97 29.22 -16.27
C VAL A 122 10.87 28.29 -16.78
N VAL A 123 10.74 28.14 -18.10
CA VAL A 123 9.74 27.25 -18.70
C VAL A 123 9.96 25.80 -18.27
N TYR A 124 11.20 25.33 -18.28
CA TYR A 124 11.54 23.97 -17.85
C TYR A 124 11.20 23.73 -16.38
N ALA A 125 11.52 24.66 -15.49
CA ALA A 125 11.18 24.58 -14.08
C ALA A 125 9.66 24.53 -13.86
N VAL A 126 8.89 25.35 -14.57
CA VAL A 126 7.42 25.32 -14.52
C VAL A 126 6.88 23.97 -15.00
N VAL A 127 7.39 23.43 -16.11
CA VAL A 127 7.00 22.12 -16.63
C VAL A 127 7.33 21.01 -15.63
N LEU A 128 8.49 21.05 -14.97
CA LEU A 128 8.84 20.06 -13.95
C LEU A 128 7.94 20.14 -12.71
N LEU A 129 7.62 21.36 -12.25
CA LEU A 129 6.76 21.54 -11.09
C LEU A 129 5.33 21.07 -11.37
N ILE A 130 4.75 21.47 -12.51
CA ILE A 130 3.40 21.11 -12.90
C ILE A 130 3.34 19.64 -13.33
N GLY A 131 4.25 19.21 -14.20
CA GLY A 131 4.32 17.87 -14.73
C GLY A 131 4.64 16.85 -13.64
N GLY A 132 5.65 17.10 -12.80
CA GLY A 132 6.03 16.19 -11.72
C GLY A 132 4.90 15.98 -10.71
N ARG A 133 4.25 17.08 -10.26
CA ARG A 133 3.17 16.98 -9.27
C ARG A 133 1.85 16.50 -9.87
N GLY A 134 1.51 16.96 -11.08
CA GLY A 134 0.27 16.60 -11.78
C GLY A 134 0.27 15.17 -12.30
N LEU A 135 1.33 14.74 -12.98
CA LEU A 135 1.43 13.37 -13.51
C LEU A 135 1.59 12.34 -12.40
N ALA A 136 2.32 12.63 -11.33
CA ALA A 136 2.42 11.71 -10.19
C ALA A 136 1.05 11.48 -9.53
N GLY A 137 0.26 12.54 -9.32
CA GLY A 137 -1.09 12.41 -8.79
C GLY A 137 -2.03 11.66 -9.73
N TRP A 138 -1.98 11.97 -11.03
CA TRP A 138 -2.86 11.36 -12.02
C TRP A 138 -2.52 9.88 -12.30
N LEU A 139 -1.24 9.55 -12.53
CA LEU A 139 -0.80 8.18 -12.78
C LEU A 139 -0.87 7.31 -11.53
N GLY A 140 -0.49 7.87 -10.37
CA GLY A 140 -0.55 7.16 -9.10
C GLY A 140 -1.99 6.79 -8.72
N GLY A 141 -2.91 7.76 -8.71
CA GLY A 141 -4.29 7.53 -8.29
C GLY A 141 -5.15 6.79 -9.33
N TYR A 142 -4.96 7.03 -10.63
CA TYR A 142 -5.82 6.40 -11.65
C TYR A 142 -5.36 5.00 -12.05
N TYR A 143 -4.04 4.78 -12.22
CA TYR A 143 -3.49 3.52 -12.71
C TYR A 143 -2.80 2.70 -11.62
N GLY A 144 -2.11 3.37 -10.69
CA GLY A 144 -1.41 2.71 -9.58
C GLY A 144 -2.35 1.98 -8.63
N ASP A 145 -3.45 2.64 -8.25
CA ASP A 145 -4.37 2.10 -7.27
C ASP A 145 -5.10 0.85 -7.78
N ARG A 146 -5.68 0.84 -8.98
CA ARG A 146 -6.42 -0.35 -9.45
C ARG A 146 -5.51 -1.52 -9.80
N ILE A 147 -4.49 -1.31 -10.62
CA ILE A 147 -3.69 -2.44 -11.16
C ILE A 147 -2.76 -2.99 -10.07
N GLY A 148 -2.18 -2.11 -9.25
CA GLY A 148 -1.25 -2.50 -8.21
C GLY A 148 -1.92 -3.21 -7.05
N TYR A 149 -2.99 -2.64 -6.51
CA TYR A 149 -3.69 -3.24 -5.39
C TYR A 149 -4.38 -4.54 -5.80
N GLU A 150 -5.08 -4.61 -6.94
CA GLU A 150 -5.77 -5.84 -7.34
C GLU A 150 -4.78 -7.01 -7.50
N ARG A 151 -3.59 -6.76 -8.07
CA ARG A 151 -2.57 -7.79 -8.27
C ARG A 151 -1.92 -8.21 -6.96
N ALA A 152 -1.52 -7.26 -6.11
CA ALA A 152 -0.95 -7.55 -4.80
C ALA A 152 -1.97 -8.29 -3.91
N ARG A 153 -3.25 -7.89 -3.98
CA ARG A 153 -4.33 -8.48 -3.22
C ARG A 153 -4.66 -9.90 -3.68
N ARG A 154 -4.65 -10.17 -4.99
CA ARG A 154 -4.86 -11.52 -5.52
C ARG A 154 -3.79 -12.49 -5.01
N ALA A 155 -2.52 -12.10 -5.11
CA ALA A 155 -1.40 -12.91 -4.60
C ALA A 155 -1.51 -13.15 -3.09
N LEU A 156 -1.94 -12.14 -2.32
CA LEU A 156 -2.17 -12.29 -0.88
C LEU A 156 -3.31 -13.28 -0.59
N ARG A 157 -4.44 -13.19 -1.29
CA ARG A 157 -5.58 -14.11 -1.12
C ARG A 157 -5.19 -15.56 -1.41
N GLU A 158 -4.45 -15.79 -2.48
CA GLU A 158 -3.96 -17.12 -2.85
C GLU A 158 -3.04 -17.70 -1.77
N ARG A 159 -2.08 -16.89 -1.28
CA ARG A 159 -1.14 -17.32 -0.24
C ARG A 159 -1.82 -17.56 1.10
N TRP A 160 -2.78 -16.71 1.46
CA TRP A 160 -3.61 -16.90 2.65
C TRP A 160 -4.44 -18.17 2.58
N ALA A 161 -5.10 -18.42 1.44
CA ALA A 161 -5.90 -19.63 1.26
C ALA A 161 -5.04 -20.91 1.37
N ALA A 162 -3.85 -20.93 0.77
CA ALA A 162 -2.90 -22.02 0.91
C ALA A 162 -2.49 -22.25 2.38
N TRP A 163 -2.17 -21.16 3.08
CA TRP A 163 -1.77 -21.23 4.48
C TRP A 163 -2.92 -21.69 5.42
N LEU A 164 -4.17 -21.31 5.13
CA LEU A 164 -5.33 -21.82 5.87
C LEU A 164 -5.45 -23.35 5.76
N VAL A 165 -5.23 -23.90 4.56
CA VAL A 165 -5.28 -25.35 4.32
C VAL A 165 -4.19 -26.06 5.13
N GLU A 166 -2.97 -25.54 5.13
CA GLU A 166 -1.85 -26.11 5.91
C GLU A 166 -2.12 -26.04 7.42
N ARG A 167 -2.61 -24.88 7.91
CA ARG A 167 -2.92 -24.65 9.31
C ARG A 167 -4.04 -25.57 9.83
N ASP A 168 -5.11 -25.73 9.04
CA ASP A 168 -6.26 -26.53 9.47
C ASP A 168 -6.06 -28.03 9.23
N ALA A 169 -5.00 -28.43 8.52
CA ALA A 169 -4.54 -29.82 8.40
C ALA A 169 -3.59 -30.27 9.52
N ALA A 170 -3.04 -29.32 10.30
CA ALA A 170 -2.16 -29.55 11.43
C ALA A 170 -2.93 -29.64 12.76
#